data_AF-A0A7S1CFF7-F1
#
_entry.id   AF-A0A7S1CFF7-F1
#
_cell.length_a   1.000
_cell.length_b   1.000
_cell.length_c   1.000
_cell.angle_alpha   90.00
_cell.angle_beta   90.00
_cell.angle_gamma   90.00
#
_symmetry.space_group_name_H-M   'P 1'
#
loop_
_entity.id
_entity.type
_entity.pdbx_description
1 polymer ?
#
loop_
_entity_poly.entity_id
_entity_poly.type
_entity_poly.pdbx_seq_one_letter_code
_entity_poly.pdbx_strand_id
1 'polypeptide(L)'
;TPQFTAQNCVITVAHSLITCDCVEGAGANLDLTVTAGGQTSAASGGAVISYAQSTIDTITVITPASGDLSTRGGAVVEFVGNDFGPDEAYNDYAVRYGANPDDPAVFAYDMVNCDLTVAHSTLRCEMAPGVGNNMVFQTRAAGQWGVSSTDTLSYLPPTLTSVSAPALLLTQGGESVVITGDEFGPTGLSPIRALYGPFTTAFCQVTVEYTE
;
A
#
# COMPACT_ATOMS: atom_id res chain seq x y z
N THR A 1 14.09 -13.51 4.22
CA THR A 1 13.95 -12.90 5.56
C THR A 1 15.25 -12.26 5.93
N PRO A 2 15.26 -10.98 6.31
CA PRO A 2 16.49 -10.29 6.70
C PRO A 2 17.12 -10.95 7.93
N GLN A 3 18.46 -10.99 7.97
CA GLN A 3 19.22 -11.44 9.13
C GLN A 3 20.07 -10.28 9.66
N PHE A 4 20.08 -10.11 10.98
CA PHE A 4 20.80 -9.05 11.67
C PHE A 4 21.77 -9.67 12.68
N THR A 5 22.98 -9.12 12.78
CA THR A 5 23.97 -9.57 13.76
C THR A 5 24.06 -8.56 14.89
N ALA A 6 23.63 -8.96 16.08
CA ALA A 6 23.77 -8.15 17.30
C ALA A 6 25.26 -7.87 17.59
N GLN A 7 25.54 -6.72 18.22
CA GLN A 7 26.89 -6.24 18.47
C GLN A 7 27.21 -6.22 19.96
N ASN A 8 28.50 -6.01 20.28
CA ASN A 8 29.00 -5.83 21.65
C ASN A 8 28.56 -6.93 22.64
N CYS A 9 28.37 -8.15 22.14
CA CYS A 9 27.95 -9.28 22.95
C CYS A 9 29.02 -9.62 24.01
N VAL A 10 28.66 -9.51 25.28
CA VAL A 10 29.52 -9.81 26.43
C VAL A 10 28.81 -10.74 27.42
N ILE A 11 29.57 -11.68 28.00
CA ILE A 11 29.09 -12.49 29.12
C ILE A 11 29.08 -11.60 30.37
N THR A 12 27.90 -11.22 30.85
CA THR A 12 27.73 -10.36 32.03
C THR A 12 27.59 -11.15 33.32
N VAL A 13 27.17 -12.43 33.24
CA VAL A 13 27.25 -13.39 34.34
C VAL A 13 27.83 -14.69 33.82
N ALA A 14 28.88 -15.18 34.48
CA ALA A 14 29.58 -16.39 34.07
C ALA A 14 28.60 -17.55 33.84
N HIS A 15 28.71 -18.19 32.66
CA HIS A 15 27.91 -19.32 32.19
C HIS A 15 26.43 -19.08 31.90
N SER A 16 25.82 -17.98 32.33
CA SER A 16 24.35 -17.86 32.34
C SER A 16 23.75 -16.59 31.75
N LEU A 17 24.54 -15.53 31.53
CA LEU A 17 24.02 -14.30 30.97
C LEU A 17 24.96 -13.69 29.94
N ILE A 18 24.43 -13.48 28.73
CA ILE A 18 25.03 -12.68 27.67
C ILE A 18 24.16 -11.44 27.49
N THR A 19 24.80 -10.30 27.32
CA THR A 19 24.14 -9.04 26.95
C THR A 19 24.75 -8.57 25.63
N CYS A 20 23.90 -8.26 24.67
CA CYS A 20 24.26 -7.76 23.35
C CYS A 20 23.46 -6.50 23.04
N ASP A 21 23.99 -5.67 22.15
CA ASP A 21 23.28 -4.53 21.58
C ASP A 21 22.57 -4.97 20.29
N CYS A 22 21.28 -4.66 20.19
CA CYS A 22 20.57 -4.76 18.92
C CYS A 22 21.15 -3.75 17.93
N VAL A 23 21.13 -4.12 16.66
CA VAL A 23 21.56 -3.25 15.56
C VAL A 23 20.36 -2.61 14.90
N GLU A 24 20.64 -1.70 13.98
CA GLU A 24 19.66 -1.21 13.03
C GLU A 24 19.06 -2.39 12.24
N GLY A 25 17.73 -2.43 12.14
CA GLY A 25 17.02 -3.53 11.49
C GLY A 25 15.55 -3.24 11.31
N ALA A 26 14.81 -4.24 10.81
CA ALA A 26 13.39 -4.15 10.55
C ALA A 26 12.71 -5.51 10.70
N GLY A 27 11.38 -5.50 10.85
CA GLY A 27 10.55 -6.70 10.91
C GLY A 27 10.19 -7.12 12.33
N ALA A 28 9.28 -8.09 12.42
CA ALA A 28 8.76 -8.61 13.68
C ALA A 28 8.93 -10.13 13.76
N ASN A 29 8.75 -10.65 14.98
CA ASN A 29 8.79 -12.08 15.28
C ASN A 29 10.11 -12.76 14.90
N LEU A 30 11.23 -12.09 15.14
CA LEU A 30 12.56 -12.59 14.81
C LEU A 30 13.06 -13.54 15.90
N ASP A 31 13.60 -14.68 15.47
CA ASP A 31 14.28 -15.62 16.35
C ASP A 31 15.77 -15.28 16.51
N LEU A 32 16.30 -15.60 17.69
CA LEU A 32 17.71 -15.44 18.02
C LEU A 32 18.42 -16.80 18.07
N THR A 33 19.64 -16.81 17.55
CA THR A 33 20.62 -17.90 17.78
C THR A 33 21.90 -17.30 18.33
N VAL A 34 22.60 -18.03 19.20
CA VAL A 34 23.89 -17.60 19.75
C VAL A 34 24.98 -18.59 19.32
N THR A 35 26.12 -18.07 18.88
CA THR A 35 27.32 -18.87 18.62
C THR A 35 28.37 -18.61 19.70
N ALA A 36 28.81 -19.65 20.40
CA ALA A 36 29.86 -19.58 21.41
C ALA A 36 30.87 -20.72 21.21
N GLY A 37 32.16 -20.38 21.14
CA GLY A 37 33.22 -21.38 20.90
C GLY A 37 33.04 -22.20 19.61
N GLY A 38 32.45 -21.61 18.57
CA GLY A 38 32.17 -22.27 17.29
C GLY A 38 30.92 -23.15 17.25
N GLN A 39 30.16 -23.21 18.35
CA GLN A 39 28.91 -23.97 18.43
C GLN A 39 27.71 -23.02 18.42
N THR A 40 26.70 -23.31 17.61
CA THR A 40 25.48 -22.50 17.47
C THR A 40 24.33 -23.15 18.25
N SER A 41 23.56 -22.35 18.98
CA SER A 41 22.35 -22.80 19.66
C SER A 41 21.24 -23.15 18.67
N ALA A 42 20.20 -23.85 19.14
CA ALA A 42 18.92 -23.83 18.45
C ALA A 42 18.35 -22.39 18.42
N ALA A 43 17.43 -22.12 17.50
CA ALA A 43 16.66 -20.88 17.51
C ALA A 43 15.86 -20.75 18.81
N SER A 44 15.65 -19.52 19.28
CA SER A 44 14.82 -19.22 20.46
C SER A 44 13.40 -19.79 20.37
N GLY A 45 12.88 -20.00 19.16
CA GLY A 45 11.58 -20.62 18.91
C GLY A 45 10.40 -19.78 19.40
N GLY A 46 10.56 -18.46 19.49
CA GLY A 46 9.71 -17.61 20.32
C GLY A 46 9.57 -16.16 19.86
N ALA A 47 9.97 -15.79 18.64
CA ALA A 47 9.67 -14.46 18.10
C ALA A 47 10.12 -13.32 19.04
N VAL A 48 11.34 -13.46 19.59
CA VAL A 48 11.81 -12.71 20.77
C VAL A 48 12.21 -11.27 20.48
N ILE A 49 12.46 -10.92 19.22
CA ILE A 49 12.83 -9.57 18.80
C ILE A 49 11.83 -9.07 17.74
N SER A 50 11.34 -7.85 17.93
CA SER A 50 10.54 -7.14 16.94
C SER A 50 10.92 -5.66 16.92
N TYR A 51 11.04 -5.09 15.74
CA TYR A 51 11.17 -3.65 15.54
C TYR A 51 9.78 -3.00 15.52
N ALA A 52 9.75 -1.68 15.67
CA ALA A 52 8.51 -0.90 15.62
C ALA A 52 7.83 -1.04 14.24
N GLN A 53 6.50 -0.91 14.23
CA GLN A 53 5.76 -0.78 12.98
C GLN A 53 6.04 0.58 12.36
N SER A 54 6.16 0.61 11.03
CA SER A 54 6.29 1.87 10.29
C SER A 54 5.05 2.76 10.40
N THR A 55 5.27 4.07 10.38
CA THR A 55 4.20 5.08 10.30
C THR A 55 4.44 6.00 9.12
N ILE A 56 3.35 6.46 8.48
CA ILE A 56 3.40 7.44 7.40
C ILE A 56 2.95 8.78 7.97
N ASP A 57 3.82 9.79 7.85
CA ASP A 57 3.54 11.16 8.30
C ASP A 57 2.97 12.01 7.16
N THR A 58 3.47 11.83 5.93
CA THR A 58 2.95 12.52 4.74
C THR A 58 2.95 11.65 3.50
N ILE A 59 1.99 11.92 2.61
CA ILE A 59 1.87 11.31 1.29
C ILE A 59 1.86 12.41 0.23
N THR A 60 2.80 12.36 -0.72
CA THR A 60 2.91 13.36 -1.79
C THR A 60 3.00 12.70 -3.15
N VAL A 61 2.10 13.05 -4.07
CA VAL A 61 2.26 12.69 -5.49
C VAL A 61 3.31 13.61 -6.10
N ILE A 62 4.46 13.06 -6.44
CA ILE A 62 5.59 13.81 -7.01
C ILE A 62 5.64 13.75 -8.53
N THR A 63 4.92 12.81 -9.15
CA THR A 63 4.72 12.75 -10.59
C THR A 63 3.34 12.16 -10.88
N PRO A 64 2.48 12.82 -11.67
CA PRO A 64 2.68 14.15 -12.25
C PRO A 64 2.66 15.27 -11.19
N ALA A 65 3.26 16.42 -11.49
CA ALA A 65 3.31 17.57 -10.57
C ALA A 65 1.93 18.20 -10.29
N SER A 66 0.89 17.84 -11.06
CA SER A 66 -0.49 18.24 -10.74
C SER A 66 -1.04 17.57 -9.49
N GLY A 67 -0.43 16.45 -9.08
CA GLY A 67 -0.91 15.61 -7.99
C GLY A 67 -2.04 14.65 -8.37
N ASP A 68 -2.43 14.62 -9.66
CA ASP A 68 -3.52 13.79 -10.13
C ASP A 68 -3.10 12.32 -10.24
N LEU A 69 -4.01 11.43 -9.81
CA LEU A 69 -3.87 9.99 -10.00
C LEU A 69 -4.78 9.52 -11.14
N SER A 70 -4.22 9.30 -12.32
CA SER A 70 -4.95 8.63 -13.40
C SER A 70 -5.20 7.16 -13.04
N THR A 71 -6.39 6.67 -13.37
CA THR A 71 -6.79 5.25 -13.27
C THR A 71 -5.92 4.33 -14.12
N ARG A 72 -5.11 4.90 -15.03
CA ARG A 72 -4.08 4.20 -15.81
C ARG A 72 -2.84 3.82 -14.97
N GLY A 73 -2.70 4.36 -13.77
CA GLY A 73 -1.54 4.18 -12.90
C GLY A 73 -0.32 4.99 -13.34
N GLY A 74 0.85 4.63 -12.82
CA GLY A 74 2.15 5.23 -13.16
C GLY A 74 2.48 6.55 -12.45
N ALA A 75 1.57 7.06 -11.62
CA ALA A 75 1.89 8.20 -10.76
C ALA A 75 2.90 7.78 -9.69
N VAL A 76 3.97 8.55 -9.51
CA VAL A 76 4.98 8.31 -8.48
C VAL A 76 4.57 9.05 -7.21
N VAL A 77 4.48 8.32 -6.11
CA VAL A 77 4.10 8.81 -4.79
C VAL A 77 5.28 8.64 -3.84
N GLU A 78 5.60 9.72 -3.13
CA GLU A 78 6.56 9.75 -2.05
C GLU A 78 5.83 9.65 -0.71
N PHE A 79 6.28 8.71 0.11
CA PHE A 79 5.83 8.49 1.47
C PHE A 79 6.97 8.92 2.41
N VAL A 80 6.70 9.87 3.30
CA VAL A 80 7.64 10.27 4.34
C VAL A 80 7.07 9.83 5.69
N GLY A 81 7.93 9.26 6.53
CA GLY A 81 7.51 8.72 7.82
C GLY A 81 8.66 8.19 8.65
N ASN A 82 8.36 7.19 9.49
CA ASN A 82 9.29 6.63 10.47
C ASN A 82 9.35 5.10 10.36
N ASP A 83 10.47 4.55 10.81
CA ASP A 83 10.72 3.11 10.95
C ASP A 83 10.55 2.31 9.63
N PHE A 84 10.85 2.90 8.47
CA PHE A 84 10.90 2.19 7.18
C PHE A 84 12.13 1.28 7.06
N GLY A 85 13.00 1.25 8.06
CA GLY A 85 14.14 0.36 8.13
C GLY A 85 15.39 0.84 7.37
N PRO A 86 16.51 0.11 7.54
CA PRO A 86 17.86 0.55 7.18
C PRO A 86 18.20 0.74 5.69
N ASP A 87 17.77 -0.18 4.82
CA ASP A 87 18.47 -0.43 3.54
C ASP A 87 17.61 -1.27 2.55
N GLU A 88 17.72 -0.94 1.26
CA GLU A 88 17.17 -1.69 0.11
C GLU A 88 17.64 -3.16 0.02
N ALA A 89 18.78 -3.54 0.60
CA ALA A 89 19.27 -4.91 0.60
C ALA A 89 18.27 -5.91 1.21
N TYR A 90 17.32 -5.43 1.99
CA TYR A 90 16.26 -6.24 2.58
C TYR A 90 15.04 -6.47 1.65
N ASN A 91 14.98 -5.80 0.49
CA ASN A 91 14.17 -6.05 -0.72
C ASN A 91 12.67 -6.39 -0.51
N ASP A 92 12.11 -6.10 0.65
CA ASP A 92 10.71 -6.39 0.99
C ASP A 92 9.99 -5.10 1.38
N TYR A 93 10.25 -4.05 0.60
CA TYR A 93 9.51 -2.80 0.65
C TYR A 93 8.33 -2.90 -0.29
N ALA A 94 7.14 -2.76 0.29
CA ALA A 94 5.89 -2.74 -0.46
C ALA A 94 5.00 -1.66 0.14
N VAL A 95 4.11 -1.11 -0.68
CA VAL A 95 3.03 -0.26 -0.21
C VAL A 95 1.73 -0.85 -0.71
N ARG A 96 0.76 -0.99 0.19
CA ARG A 96 -0.61 -1.36 -0.16
C ARG A 96 -1.55 -0.21 0.12
N TYR A 97 -2.64 -0.16 -0.62
CA TYR A 97 -3.65 0.89 -0.46
C TYR A 97 -5.06 0.37 -0.72
N GLY A 98 -6.05 1.08 -0.17
CA GLY A 98 -7.46 0.74 -0.33
C GLY A 98 -8.34 1.52 0.64
N ALA A 99 -9.65 1.22 0.65
CA ALA A 99 -10.58 1.83 1.60
C ALA A 99 -10.29 1.40 3.05
N ASN A 100 -9.83 0.15 3.22
CA ASN A 100 -9.33 -0.37 4.49
C ASN A 100 -8.26 -1.46 4.22
N PRO A 101 -6.97 -1.11 4.18
CA PRO A 101 -5.90 -2.07 3.93
C PRO A 101 -5.74 -3.12 5.03
N ASP A 102 -6.21 -2.84 6.25
CA ASP A 102 -6.14 -3.76 7.38
C ASP A 102 -7.13 -4.92 7.27
N ASP A 103 -8.22 -4.75 6.52
CA ASP A 103 -9.22 -5.78 6.32
C ASP A 103 -8.87 -6.62 5.08
N PRO A 104 -8.46 -7.90 5.24
CA PRO A 104 -8.17 -8.76 4.11
C PRO A 104 -9.40 -9.10 3.24
N ALA A 105 -10.61 -8.82 3.72
CA ALA A 105 -11.83 -8.91 2.93
C ALA A 105 -12.08 -7.65 2.07
N VAL A 106 -11.44 -6.53 2.40
CA VAL A 106 -11.50 -5.29 1.61
C VAL A 106 -10.34 -5.27 0.63
N PHE A 107 -10.64 -4.95 -0.63
CA PHE A 107 -9.63 -4.87 -1.70
C PHE A 107 -8.47 -3.95 -1.30
N ALA A 108 -7.32 -4.55 -0.98
CA ALA A 108 -6.04 -3.88 -0.89
C ALA A 108 -5.29 -4.11 -2.21
N TYR A 109 -4.89 -3.03 -2.86
CA TYR A 109 -4.06 -3.05 -4.05
C TYR A 109 -2.61 -2.80 -3.66
N ASP A 110 -1.69 -3.48 -4.32
CA ASP A 110 -0.26 -3.23 -4.15
C ASP A 110 0.20 -2.16 -5.14
N MET A 111 1.02 -1.23 -4.65
CA MET A 111 1.84 -0.37 -5.49
C MET A 111 2.98 -1.16 -6.11
N VAL A 112 3.57 -0.62 -7.17
CA VAL A 112 4.70 -1.23 -7.89
C VAL A 112 5.94 -0.35 -7.79
N ASN A 113 7.12 -0.90 -8.09
CA ASN A 113 8.38 -0.17 -8.15
C ASN A 113 8.64 0.67 -6.88
N CYS A 114 8.58 0.01 -5.72
CA CYS A 114 8.80 0.64 -4.42
C CYS A 114 10.29 0.64 -4.04
N ASP A 115 10.86 1.83 -3.89
CA ASP A 115 12.28 2.06 -3.57
C ASP A 115 12.44 2.86 -2.28
N LEU A 116 13.38 2.44 -1.42
CA LEU A 116 13.71 3.15 -0.19
C LEU A 116 14.76 4.21 -0.49
N THR A 117 14.29 5.42 -0.76
CA THR A 117 15.16 6.53 -1.15
C THR A 117 15.91 7.19 0.00
N VAL A 118 15.40 7.09 1.23
CA VAL A 118 16.09 7.53 2.45
C VAL A 118 15.85 6.50 3.53
N ALA A 119 16.93 5.95 4.09
CA ALA A 119 16.89 5.02 5.20
C ALA A 119 15.94 5.52 6.30
N HIS A 120 15.13 4.61 6.82
CA HIS A 120 14.12 4.78 7.87
C HIS A 120 12.92 5.66 7.56
N SER A 121 12.95 6.47 6.50
CA SER A 121 12.06 7.63 6.45
C SER A 121 11.45 7.99 5.11
N THR A 122 11.95 7.49 3.98
CA THR A 122 11.37 7.85 2.68
C THR A 122 11.30 6.69 1.70
N LEU A 123 10.07 6.35 1.31
CA LEU A 123 9.76 5.39 0.25
C LEU A 123 9.17 6.12 -0.96
N ARG A 124 9.52 5.67 -2.15
CA ARG A 124 8.86 6.09 -3.40
C ARG A 124 8.30 4.87 -4.10
N CYS A 125 7.05 4.94 -4.51
CA CYS A 125 6.38 3.85 -5.22
C CYS A 125 5.55 4.42 -6.37
N GLU A 126 5.26 3.57 -7.35
CA GLU A 126 4.35 3.87 -8.46
C GLU A 126 2.96 3.30 -8.21
N MET A 127 1.93 4.10 -8.45
CA MET A 127 0.54 3.64 -8.40
C MET A 127 0.29 2.62 -9.52
N ALA A 128 -0.35 1.50 -9.18
CA ALA A 128 -0.84 0.54 -10.17
C ALA A 128 -2.07 1.10 -10.92
N PRO A 129 -2.45 0.55 -12.10
CA PRO A 129 -3.74 0.85 -12.69
C PRO A 129 -4.89 0.47 -11.75
N GLY A 130 -5.87 1.33 -11.55
CA GLY A 130 -6.91 1.10 -10.55
C GLY A 130 -8.00 2.16 -10.52
N VAL A 131 -8.91 1.99 -9.56
CA VAL A 131 -9.95 2.97 -9.20
C VAL A 131 -10.03 3.02 -7.68
N GLY A 132 -10.58 4.10 -7.13
CA GLY A 132 -10.53 4.30 -5.69
C GLY A 132 -10.73 5.76 -5.32
N ASN A 133 -11.42 6.02 -4.22
CA ASN A 133 -11.39 7.32 -3.56
C ASN A 133 -11.09 7.13 -2.08
N ASN A 134 -10.56 8.18 -1.44
CA ASN A 134 -10.20 8.20 -0.02
C ASN A 134 -9.39 6.98 0.43
N MET A 135 -8.46 6.54 -0.42
CA MET A 135 -7.64 5.37 -0.15
C MET A 135 -6.59 5.73 0.89
N VAL A 136 -6.47 4.93 1.93
CA VAL A 136 -5.36 4.99 2.90
C VAL A 136 -4.27 3.99 2.50
N PHE A 137 -3.06 4.20 3.01
CA PHE A 137 -1.86 3.49 2.59
C PHE A 137 -1.17 2.85 3.79
N GLN A 138 -0.48 1.75 3.54
CA GLN A 138 0.43 1.12 4.49
C GLN A 138 1.73 0.72 3.82
N THR A 139 2.83 1.02 4.48
CA THR A 139 4.16 0.56 4.12
C THR A 139 4.43 -0.80 4.76
N ARG A 140 5.18 -1.65 4.06
CA ARG A 140 5.76 -2.88 4.60
C ARG A 140 7.26 -2.75 4.63
N ALA A 141 7.85 -3.17 5.74
CA ALA A 141 9.29 -3.36 5.85
C ALA A 141 9.55 -4.75 6.44
N ALA A 142 10.40 -5.54 5.78
CA ALA A 142 10.89 -6.82 6.33
C ALA A 142 9.78 -7.77 6.82
N GLY A 143 8.69 -7.91 6.05
CA GLY A 143 7.57 -8.79 6.39
C GLY A 143 6.52 -8.17 7.32
N GLN A 144 6.73 -6.96 7.82
CA GLN A 144 5.85 -6.30 8.78
C GLN A 144 5.13 -5.12 8.13
N TRP A 145 3.80 -5.18 8.08
CA TRP A 145 2.96 -4.05 7.70
C TRP A 145 2.92 -3.00 8.81
N GLY A 146 3.04 -1.73 8.41
CA GLY A 146 2.94 -0.56 9.25
C GLY A 146 1.50 -0.19 9.60
N VAL A 147 1.36 0.98 10.21
CA VAL A 147 0.07 1.58 10.57
C VAL A 147 -0.56 2.23 9.33
N SER A 148 -1.89 2.13 9.19
CA SER A 148 -2.65 2.85 8.17
C SER A 148 -2.40 4.37 8.24
N SER A 149 -2.15 4.98 7.09
CA SER A 149 -2.03 6.44 6.98
C SER A 149 -3.33 7.15 7.35
N THR A 150 -3.22 8.40 7.80
CA THR A 150 -4.37 9.31 7.93
C THR A 150 -4.62 10.09 6.64
N ASP A 151 -3.55 10.38 5.90
CA ASP A 151 -3.63 11.00 4.57
C ASP A 151 -4.25 10.01 3.58
N THR A 152 -5.05 10.54 2.66
CA THR A 152 -5.70 9.75 1.62
C THR A 152 -5.41 10.29 0.23
N LEU A 153 -5.43 9.40 -0.76
CA LEU A 153 -5.42 9.76 -2.17
C LEU A 153 -6.63 9.17 -2.88
N SER A 154 -7.00 9.76 -4.01
CA SER A 154 -8.10 9.29 -4.86
C SER A 154 -7.65 9.27 -6.31
N TYR A 155 -8.06 8.25 -7.06
CA TYR A 155 -8.00 8.30 -8.51
C TYR A 155 -8.95 9.37 -9.05
N LEU A 156 -8.64 9.90 -10.22
CA LEU A 156 -9.49 10.85 -10.93
C LEU A 156 -10.89 10.25 -11.16
N PRO A 157 -11.96 11.07 -11.03
CA PRO A 157 -13.31 10.62 -11.32
C PRO A 157 -13.52 10.37 -12.83
N PRO A 158 -14.44 9.47 -13.21
CA PRO A 158 -14.74 9.18 -14.61
C PRO A 158 -15.33 10.40 -15.33
N THR A 159 -14.95 10.61 -16.58
CA THR A 159 -15.49 11.69 -17.43
C THR A 159 -16.22 11.12 -18.65
N LEU A 160 -17.28 11.78 -19.09
CA LEU A 160 -18.05 11.38 -20.28
C LEU A 160 -17.74 12.30 -21.45
N THR A 161 -17.34 11.72 -22.58
CA THR A 161 -17.11 12.48 -23.82
C THR A 161 -18.25 12.31 -24.80
N SER A 162 -18.78 11.09 -24.97
CA SER A 162 -19.95 10.87 -25.80
C SER A 162 -20.72 9.62 -25.39
N VAL A 163 -22.03 9.64 -25.68
CA VAL A 163 -22.93 8.49 -25.53
C VAL A 163 -23.57 8.23 -26.88
N SER A 164 -23.46 6.99 -27.34
CA SER A 164 -24.09 6.51 -28.58
C SER A 164 -25.13 5.45 -28.24
N ALA A 165 -26.34 5.65 -28.72
CA ALA A 165 -27.46 4.76 -28.52
C ALA A 165 -28.34 4.74 -29.79
N PRO A 166 -29.13 3.67 -30.01
CA PRO A 166 -30.22 3.71 -30.97
C PRO A 166 -31.14 4.94 -30.76
N ALA A 167 -31.70 5.47 -31.85
CA ALA A 167 -32.55 6.66 -31.79
C ALA A 167 -33.78 6.49 -30.88
N LEU A 168 -34.30 5.26 -30.78
CA LEU A 168 -35.34 4.85 -29.85
C LEU A 168 -34.92 3.54 -29.21
N LEU A 169 -35.00 3.49 -27.88
CA LEU A 169 -34.80 2.29 -27.08
C LEU A 169 -36.18 1.69 -26.77
N LEU A 170 -36.28 0.36 -26.78
CA LEU A 170 -37.50 -0.33 -26.37
C LEU A 170 -37.66 -0.22 -24.86
N THR A 171 -38.89 -0.07 -24.39
CA THR A 171 -39.20 0.01 -22.96
C THR A 171 -38.90 -1.27 -22.19
N GLN A 172 -38.78 -2.40 -22.90
CA GLN A 172 -38.34 -3.68 -22.32
C GLN A 172 -36.82 -3.74 -22.06
N GLY A 173 -36.05 -2.81 -22.61
CA GLY A 173 -34.58 -2.78 -22.55
C GLY A 173 -33.91 -3.88 -23.37
N GLY A 174 -32.59 -4.01 -23.18
CA GLY A 174 -31.74 -5.00 -23.86
C GLY A 174 -30.90 -4.42 -25.00
N GLU A 175 -31.14 -3.17 -25.40
CA GLU A 175 -30.28 -2.45 -26.33
C GLU A 175 -28.95 -2.05 -25.70
N SER A 176 -27.90 -2.07 -26.51
CA SER A 176 -26.59 -1.58 -26.11
C SER A 176 -26.53 -0.05 -26.20
N VAL A 177 -26.00 0.57 -25.15
CA VAL A 177 -25.57 1.96 -25.13
C VAL A 177 -24.05 1.96 -25.03
N VAL A 178 -23.38 2.66 -25.94
CA VAL A 178 -21.93 2.79 -25.94
C VAL A 178 -21.56 4.11 -25.32
N ILE A 179 -20.82 4.04 -24.21
CA ILE A 179 -20.33 5.20 -23.48
C ILE A 179 -18.83 5.33 -23.73
N THR A 180 -18.41 6.54 -24.10
CA THR A 180 -17.00 6.88 -24.31
C THR A 180 -16.62 8.03 -23.40
N GLY A 181 -15.39 7.98 -22.90
CA GLY A 181 -14.91 8.88 -21.87
C GLY A 181 -13.51 8.50 -21.41
N ASP A 182 -13.09 9.05 -20.28
CA ASP A 182 -11.79 8.77 -19.68
C ASP A 182 -11.96 8.45 -18.19
N GLU A 183 -10.91 7.88 -17.60
CA GLU A 183 -10.83 7.57 -16.17
C GLU A 183 -11.90 6.57 -15.67
N PHE A 184 -12.28 5.62 -16.51
CA PHE A 184 -13.24 4.55 -16.16
C PHE A 184 -12.62 3.39 -15.37
N GLY A 185 -11.30 3.33 -15.27
CA GLY A 185 -10.59 2.21 -14.65
C GLY A 185 -10.11 1.13 -15.62
N PRO A 186 -9.36 0.14 -15.10
CA PRO A 186 -8.81 -0.96 -15.89
C PRO A 186 -9.88 -1.96 -16.33
N THR A 187 -9.58 -2.76 -17.35
CA THR A 187 -10.44 -3.85 -17.81
C THR A 187 -10.69 -4.88 -16.70
N GLY A 188 -11.93 -5.36 -16.59
CA GLY A 188 -12.30 -6.34 -15.56
C GLY A 188 -12.78 -5.71 -14.25
N LEU A 189 -12.80 -4.37 -14.15
CA LEU A 189 -13.44 -3.68 -13.04
C LEU A 189 -14.93 -4.06 -12.94
N SER A 190 -15.36 -4.47 -11.75
CA SER A 190 -16.74 -4.82 -11.44
C SER A 190 -17.01 -4.63 -9.94
N PRO A 191 -18.20 -4.15 -9.53
CA PRO A 191 -19.29 -3.71 -10.39
C PRO A 191 -19.04 -2.30 -10.98
N ILE A 192 -19.57 -2.07 -12.18
CA ILE A 192 -19.67 -0.72 -12.78
C ILE A 192 -21.16 -0.36 -12.84
N ARG A 193 -21.49 0.87 -12.44
CA ARG A 193 -22.88 1.37 -12.43
C ARG A 193 -22.99 2.61 -13.31
N ALA A 194 -24.02 2.62 -14.15
CA ALA A 194 -24.43 3.80 -14.90
C ALA A 194 -25.92 4.04 -14.64
N LEU A 195 -26.27 5.27 -14.26
CA LEU A 195 -27.66 5.70 -14.07
C LEU A 195 -28.04 6.63 -15.23
N TYR A 196 -29.25 6.46 -15.76
CA TYR A 196 -29.82 7.37 -16.74
C TYR A 196 -31.19 7.85 -16.26
N GLY A 197 -31.45 9.15 -16.43
CA GLY A 197 -32.65 9.80 -15.90
C GLY A 197 -32.55 11.32 -16.00
N PRO A 198 -33.53 12.06 -15.45
CA PRO A 198 -33.45 13.50 -15.38
C PRO A 198 -32.36 13.92 -14.39
N PHE A 199 -31.21 14.34 -14.91
CA PHE A 199 -30.16 14.96 -14.11
C PHE A 199 -30.31 16.47 -14.15
N THR A 200 -30.68 17.08 -13.03
CA THR A 200 -30.40 18.50 -12.80
C THR A 200 -29.08 18.59 -12.05
N THR A 201 -28.38 19.73 -12.13
CA THR A 201 -27.11 19.96 -11.41
C THR A 201 -27.22 19.76 -9.89
N ALA A 202 -28.44 19.67 -9.33
CA ALA A 202 -28.69 19.37 -7.91
C ALA A 202 -28.62 17.87 -7.54
N PHE A 203 -28.68 16.94 -8.52
CA PHE A 203 -28.70 15.49 -8.27
C PHE A 203 -27.54 14.74 -8.96
N CYS A 204 -26.56 15.46 -9.52
CA CYS A 204 -25.33 14.83 -10.01
C CYS A 204 -24.39 14.53 -8.82
N GLN A 205 -24.82 13.63 -7.94
CA GLN A 205 -23.91 12.97 -7.02
C GLN A 205 -23.45 11.69 -7.69
N VAL A 206 -22.21 11.68 -8.16
CA VAL A 206 -21.53 10.42 -8.52
C VAL A 206 -21.25 9.71 -7.20
N THR A 207 -22.22 8.92 -6.72
CA THR A 207 -21.99 8.03 -5.58
C THR A 207 -21.34 6.76 -6.13
N VAL A 208 -20.01 6.66 -5.97
CA VAL A 208 -19.32 5.38 -6.14
C VAL A 208 -19.63 4.55 -4.89
N GLU A 209 -20.72 3.79 -4.95
CA GLU A 209 -20.98 2.76 -3.94
C GLU A 209 -20.06 1.57 -4.23
N TYR A 210 -19.01 1.43 -3.42
CA TYR A 210 -18.32 0.16 -3.30
C TYR A 210 -19.27 -0.80 -2.57
N THR A 211 -19.82 -1.78 -3.29
CA THR A 211 -20.47 -2.92 -2.64
C THR A 211 -19.39 -3.93 -2.30
N GLU A 212 -19.28 -4.22 -1.00
CA GLU A 212 -18.48 -5.27 -0.35
C GLU A 212 -18.56 -6.64 -1.05
#